data_AF-A0A377WNV9-F1
#
_entry.id   AF-A0A377WNV9-F1
#
_cell.length_a   1.000
_cell.length_b   1.000
_cell.length_c   1.000
_cell.angle_alpha   90.00
_cell.angle_beta   90.00
_cell.angle_gamma   90.00
#
_symmetry.space_group_name_H-M   'P 1'
#
loop_
_entity.id
_entity.type
_entity.pdbx_description
1 polymer ?
#
loop_
_entity_poly.entity_id
_entity_poly.type
_entity_poly.pdbx_seq_one_letter_code
_entity_poly.pdbx_strand_id
1 'polypeptide(L)'
;MVPTVTYSPEREDEMAFTQPFFSTPYVVVSRTENKQKDIFQAGSTVAIPAYYSLRDKLIQKYPDVHWIIVENTSTALSSLNLGKVDSVVTTQLAARYIIDHYYPETMSYQRIPNQPSAQIAFAVPRDKPELQSILNKALAEIPPKETLSLAGKWIKMPEVKIDTWDLYSRPFYILTVSAVLLILSSLLWGGYLLRAIRRERPRRQRWNTS
;
A
#
# COMPACT_ATOMS: atom_id res chain seq x y z
N MET A 1 -6.41 -22.83 -16.58
CA MET A 1 -7.38 -21.99 -15.85
C MET A 1 -6.63 -20.75 -15.41
N VAL A 2 -6.99 -19.58 -15.92
CA VAL A 2 -6.39 -18.31 -15.50
C VAL A 2 -7.39 -17.65 -14.53
N PRO A 3 -7.02 -17.40 -13.26
CA PRO A 3 -8.01 -17.17 -12.20
C PRO A 3 -8.77 -15.85 -12.31
N THR A 4 -8.24 -14.81 -13.00
CA THR A 4 -8.97 -13.55 -13.22
C THR A 4 -8.50 -12.85 -14.49
N VAL A 5 -9.42 -12.47 -15.39
CA VAL A 5 -9.13 -11.70 -16.60
C VAL A 5 -10.17 -10.58 -16.71
N THR A 6 -9.75 -9.38 -17.13
CA THR A 6 -10.69 -8.30 -17.48
C THR A 6 -11.38 -8.66 -18.78
N TYR A 7 -12.72 -8.61 -18.81
CA TYR A 7 -13.47 -8.87 -20.03
C TYR A 7 -13.04 -7.91 -21.15
N SER A 8 -12.64 -8.47 -22.30
CA SER A 8 -12.40 -7.75 -23.55
C SER A 8 -13.07 -8.49 -24.71
N PRO A 9 -13.89 -7.84 -25.54
CA PRO A 9 -14.48 -8.43 -26.75
C PRO A 9 -13.42 -9.03 -27.69
N GLU A 10 -12.22 -8.44 -27.74
CA GLU A 10 -11.11 -8.90 -28.61
C GLU A 10 -10.55 -10.28 -28.24
N ARG A 11 -10.90 -10.84 -27.07
CA ARG A 11 -10.47 -12.17 -26.62
C ARG A 11 -11.57 -13.22 -26.68
N GLU A 12 -12.75 -12.87 -27.18
CA GLU A 12 -13.85 -13.83 -27.31
C GLU A 12 -13.52 -14.95 -28.29
N ASP A 13 -12.62 -14.77 -29.25
CA ASP A 13 -12.29 -15.79 -30.25
C ASP A 13 -11.60 -17.03 -29.67
N GLU A 14 -10.88 -16.91 -28.54
CA GLU A 14 -10.12 -18.02 -27.94
C GLU A 14 -10.72 -18.55 -26.63
N MET A 15 -11.52 -17.75 -25.91
CA MET A 15 -12.05 -18.11 -24.58
C MET A 15 -13.52 -17.72 -24.43
N ALA A 16 -14.28 -18.53 -23.71
CA ALA A 16 -15.64 -18.19 -23.27
C ALA A 16 -15.57 -17.51 -21.90
N PHE A 17 -16.40 -16.49 -21.67
CA PHE A 17 -16.43 -15.76 -20.39
C PHE A 17 -17.74 -16.01 -19.65
N THR A 18 -17.69 -16.04 -18.31
CA THR A 18 -18.92 -16.02 -17.50
C THR A 18 -19.59 -14.65 -17.54
N GLN A 19 -20.81 -14.54 -17.00
CA GLN A 19 -21.38 -13.24 -16.69
C GLN A 19 -20.45 -12.48 -15.72
N PRO A 20 -20.25 -11.16 -15.90
CA PRO A 20 -19.47 -10.37 -14.96
C PRO A 20 -20.09 -10.40 -13.58
N PHE A 21 -19.29 -10.73 -12.56
CA PHE A 21 -19.76 -10.76 -11.17
C PHE A 21 -19.36 -9.50 -10.40
N PHE A 22 -18.39 -8.74 -10.91
CA PHE A 22 -17.91 -7.53 -10.25
C PHE A 22 -17.54 -6.47 -11.28
N SER A 23 -17.83 -5.20 -10.96
CA SER A 23 -17.43 -4.07 -11.79
C SER A 23 -16.62 -3.06 -10.97
N THR A 24 -15.56 -2.53 -11.59
CA THR A 24 -14.70 -1.52 -10.95
C THR A 24 -14.31 -0.46 -11.96
N PRO A 25 -14.44 0.84 -11.63
CA PRO A 25 -14.08 1.88 -12.57
C PRO A 25 -12.58 1.91 -12.81
N TYR A 26 -12.19 2.41 -13.97
CA TYR A 26 -10.80 2.74 -14.22
C TYR A 26 -10.44 4.08 -13.58
N VAL A 27 -9.22 4.13 -13.07
CA VAL A 27 -8.63 5.28 -12.42
C VAL A 27 -7.28 5.55 -13.03
N VAL A 28 -6.84 6.80 -12.90
CA VAL A 28 -5.44 7.15 -13.11
C VAL A 28 -4.81 7.39 -11.76
N VAL A 29 -3.63 6.81 -11.57
CA VAL A 29 -2.79 6.97 -10.39
C VAL A 29 -1.66 7.93 -10.72
N SER A 30 -1.42 8.89 -9.85
CA SER A 30 -0.30 9.82 -9.90
C SER A 30 0.34 9.95 -8.52
N ARG A 31 1.54 10.50 -8.45
CA ARG A 31 2.10 10.96 -7.16
C ARG A 31 1.18 12.01 -6.54
N THR A 32 1.03 12.00 -5.22
CA THR A 32 0.11 12.89 -4.48
C THR A 32 0.40 14.36 -4.74
N GLU A 33 1.67 14.72 -4.91
CA GLU A 33 2.14 16.07 -5.30
C GLU A 33 1.56 16.55 -6.65
N ASN A 34 1.19 15.63 -7.54
CA ASN A 34 0.69 15.92 -8.89
C ASN A 34 -0.82 15.67 -9.03
N LYS A 35 -1.55 15.49 -7.91
CA LYS A 35 -2.96 15.12 -7.90
C LYS A 35 -3.84 16.00 -8.80
N GLN A 36 -3.56 17.30 -8.93
CA GLN A 36 -4.43 18.21 -9.69
C GLN A 36 -4.02 18.45 -11.15
N LYS A 37 -2.91 17.86 -11.62
CA LYS A 37 -2.47 18.04 -13.01
C LYS A 37 -3.38 17.28 -13.97
N ASP A 38 -3.57 17.84 -15.16
CA ASP A 38 -4.21 17.09 -16.24
C ASP A 38 -3.34 15.89 -16.59
N ILE A 39 -3.94 14.71 -16.44
CA ILE A 39 -3.21 13.46 -16.37
C ILE A 39 -2.89 12.91 -17.77
N PHE A 40 -3.69 13.34 -18.76
CA PHE A 40 -3.50 13.03 -20.18
C PHE A 40 -3.09 14.28 -20.99
N GLN A 41 -2.33 15.18 -20.37
CA GLN A 41 -1.75 16.33 -21.07
C GLN A 41 -0.73 15.89 -22.13
N ALA A 42 -0.60 16.68 -23.20
CA ALA A 42 0.40 16.43 -24.24
C ALA A 42 1.82 16.34 -23.65
N GLY A 43 2.58 15.35 -24.11
CA GLY A 43 3.93 15.07 -23.65
C GLY A 43 4.04 14.34 -22.30
N SER A 44 2.92 14.04 -21.62
CA SER A 44 2.97 13.19 -20.42
C SER A 44 3.29 11.75 -20.78
N THR A 45 3.97 11.05 -19.87
CA THR A 45 4.27 9.63 -20.01
C THR A 45 3.33 8.81 -19.13
N VAL A 46 2.49 7.98 -19.75
CA VAL A 46 1.44 7.22 -19.04
C VAL A 46 1.61 5.72 -19.25
N ALA A 47 1.71 4.97 -18.16
CA ALA A 47 1.73 3.51 -18.23
C ALA A 47 0.32 2.91 -18.19
N ILE A 48 0.10 1.87 -19.00
CA ILE A 48 -1.15 1.12 -19.04
C ILE A 48 -0.89 -0.37 -19.25
N PRO A 49 -1.47 -1.26 -18.41
CA PRO A 49 -1.41 -2.70 -18.62
C PRO A 49 -2.00 -3.16 -19.96
N ALA A 50 -1.32 -4.09 -20.62
CA ALA A 50 -1.67 -4.58 -21.95
C ALA A 50 -3.05 -5.26 -22.04
N TYR A 51 -3.57 -5.77 -20.92
CA TYR A 51 -4.83 -6.52 -20.86
C TYR A 51 -6.08 -5.67 -20.62
N TYR A 52 -5.96 -4.35 -20.53
CA TYR A 52 -7.13 -3.50 -20.35
C TYR A 52 -7.84 -3.21 -21.67
N SER A 53 -9.13 -3.55 -21.74
CA SER A 53 -9.99 -3.35 -22.90
C SER A 53 -10.23 -1.89 -23.29
N LEU A 54 -9.93 -0.93 -22.40
CA LEU A 54 -10.00 0.51 -22.73
C LEU A 54 -8.73 1.05 -23.40
N ARG A 55 -7.63 0.28 -23.41
CA ARG A 55 -6.29 0.76 -23.79
C ARG A 55 -6.31 1.46 -25.14
N ASP A 56 -6.81 0.78 -26.16
CA ASP A 56 -6.76 1.28 -27.54
C ASP A 56 -7.64 2.51 -27.72
N LYS A 57 -8.77 2.58 -26.99
CA LYS A 57 -9.63 3.77 -26.95
C LYS A 57 -8.93 4.97 -26.33
N LEU A 58 -8.14 4.79 -25.27
CA LEU A 58 -7.37 5.90 -24.68
C LEU A 58 -6.21 6.34 -25.56
N ILE A 59 -5.49 5.39 -26.17
CA ILE A 59 -4.38 5.70 -27.09
C ILE A 59 -4.91 6.51 -28.27
N GLN A 60 -6.04 6.10 -28.85
CA GLN A 60 -6.67 6.83 -29.95
C GLN A 60 -7.18 8.21 -29.53
N LYS A 61 -7.70 8.34 -28.30
CA LYS A 61 -8.26 9.60 -27.79
C LYS A 61 -7.18 10.62 -27.39
N TYR A 62 -6.03 10.16 -26.92
CA TYR A 62 -4.92 11.00 -26.46
C TYR A 62 -3.63 10.60 -27.19
N PRO A 63 -3.49 10.95 -28.49
CA PRO A 63 -2.32 10.58 -29.30
C PRO A 63 -1.05 11.32 -28.88
N ASP A 64 -1.18 12.49 -28.26
CA ASP A 64 -0.04 13.31 -27.82
C ASP A 64 0.56 12.85 -26.47
N VAL A 65 0.00 11.80 -25.88
CA VAL A 65 0.51 11.15 -24.66
C VAL A 65 1.49 10.05 -25.05
N HIS A 66 2.62 9.97 -24.35
CA HIS A 66 3.57 8.87 -24.50
C HIS A 66 3.10 7.65 -23.70
N TRP A 67 2.49 6.70 -24.39
CA TRP A 67 1.95 5.47 -23.79
C TRP A 67 3.01 4.39 -23.60
N ILE A 68 3.19 3.93 -22.36
CA ILE A 68 4.02 2.78 -22.03
C ILE A 68 3.13 1.58 -21.72
N ILE A 69 3.17 0.58 -22.58
CA ILE A 69 2.43 -0.66 -22.38
C ILE A 69 3.24 -1.56 -21.44
N VAL A 70 2.63 -2.01 -20.36
CA VAL A 70 3.26 -2.92 -19.39
C VAL A 70 2.50 -4.22 -19.25
N GLU A 71 3.16 -5.23 -18.69
CA GLU A 71 2.54 -6.55 -18.49
C GLU A 71 1.53 -6.58 -17.36
N ASN A 72 1.75 -5.82 -16.27
CA ASN A 72 0.91 -5.84 -15.09
C ASN A 72 0.89 -4.51 -14.31
N THR A 73 -0.15 -4.32 -13.49
CA THR A 73 -0.35 -3.12 -12.68
C THR A 73 0.80 -2.84 -11.70
N SER A 74 1.39 -3.86 -11.09
CA SER A 74 2.49 -3.69 -10.12
C SER A 74 3.74 -3.09 -10.78
N THR A 75 4.08 -3.54 -11.98
CA THR A 75 5.17 -2.97 -12.78
C THR A 75 4.89 -1.52 -13.17
N ALA A 76 3.64 -1.18 -13.54
CA ALA A 76 3.27 0.21 -13.83
C ALA A 76 3.44 1.12 -12.62
N LEU A 77 2.92 0.72 -11.45
CA LEU A 77 3.00 1.51 -10.22
C LEU A 77 4.43 1.62 -9.69
N SER A 78 5.23 0.57 -9.81
CA SER A 78 6.67 0.64 -9.52
C SER A 78 7.37 1.66 -10.41
N SER A 79 7.04 1.70 -11.70
CA SER A 79 7.59 2.68 -12.64
C SER A 79 7.18 4.12 -12.29
N LEU A 80 5.97 4.33 -11.80
CA LEU A 80 5.49 5.61 -11.28
C LEU A 80 6.28 6.04 -10.03
N ASN A 81 6.53 5.11 -9.12
CA ASN A 81 7.33 5.36 -7.93
C ASN A 81 8.78 5.75 -8.28
N LEU A 82 9.36 5.10 -9.28
CA LEU A 82 10.72 5.38 -9.77
C LEU A 82 10.81 6.65 -10.65
N GLY A 83 9.69 7.34 -10.89
CA GLY A 83 9.66 8.54 -11.74
C GLY A 83 9.85 8.26 -13.23
N LYS A 84 9.73 7.00 -13.67
CA LYS A 84 9.85 6.62 -15.09
C LYS A 84 8.60 6.98 -15.90
N VAL A 85 7.47 7.13 -15.23
CA VAL A 85 6.20 7.59 -15.80
C VAL A 85 5.58 8.64 -14.90
N ASP A 86 4.74 9.48 -15.50
CA ASP A 86 4.02 10.55 -14.80
C ASP A 86 2.73 10.04 -14.17
N SER A 87 2.08 9.07 -14.81
CA SER A 87 0.85 8.47 -14.31
C SER A 87 0.62 7.04 -14.80
N VAL A 88 -0.34 6.35 -14.18
CA VAL A 88 -0.68 4.95 -14.46
C VAL A 88 -2.18 4.78 -14.58
N VAL A 89 -2.65 4.17 -15.67
CA VAL A 89 -4.04 3.74 -15.80
C VAL A 89 -4.21 2.35 -15.20
N THR A 90 -5.17 2.20 -14.27
CA THR A 90 -5.49 0.93 -13.63
C THR A 90 -6.94 0.87 -13.17
N THR A 91 -7.38 -0.26 -12.61
CA THR A 91 -8.69 -0.37 -11.93
C THR A 91 -8.64 0.27 -10.54
N GLN A 92 -9.74 0.87 -10.09
CA GLN A 92 -9.84 1.41 -8.72
C GLN A 92 -9.56 0.33 -7.67
N LEU A 93 -10.00 -0.90 -7.91
CA LEU A 93 -9.74 -2.04 -7.05
C LEU A 93 -8.23 -2.26 -6.82
N ALA A 94 -7.47 -2.39 -7.91
CA ALA A 94 -6.03 -2.62 -7.85
C ALA A 94 -5.27 -1.39 -7.30
N ALA A 95 -5.66 -0.18 -7.70
CA ALA A 95 -5.07 1.06 -7.18
C ALA A 95 -5.21 1.12 -5.66
N ARG A 96 -6.44 0.95 -5.15
CA ARG A 96 -6.70 1.00 -3.72
C ARG A 96 -5.87 -0.03 -2.95
N TYR A 97 -5.89 -1.30 -3.39
CA TYR A 97 -5.13 -2.35 -2.72
C TYR A 97 -3.62 -2.05 -2.67
N ILE A 98 -3.02 -1.65 -3.81
CA ILE A 98 -1.57 -1.44 -3.90
C ILE A 98 -1.15 -0.15 -3.20
N ILE A 99 -1.92 0.93 -3.32
CA ILE A 99 -1.61 2.23 -2.69
C ILE A 99 -1.74 2.12 -1.17
N ASP A 100 -2.85 1.55 -0.68
CA ASP A 100 -3.09 1.39 0.77
C ASP A 100 -1.98 0.54 1.42
N HIS A 101 -1.36 -0.39 0.68
CA HIS A 101 -0.35 -1.32 1.21
C HIS A 101 1.10 -0.89 0.99
N TYR A 102 1.46 -0.40 -0.21
CA TYR A 102 2.86 -0.18 -0.60
C TYR A 102 3.23 1.30 -0.77
N TYR A 103 2.26 2.17 -1.07
CA TYR A 103 2.51 3.58 -1.38
C TYR A 103 1.57 4.52 -0.61
N PRO A 104 1.35 4.32 0.72
CA PRO A 104 0.45 5.16 1.48
C PRO A 104 0.94 6.61 1.43
N GLU A 105 0.03 7.56 1.29
CA GLU A 105 0.26 9.02 1.21
C GLU A 105 1.09 9.52 0.00
N THR A 106 1.87 8.67 -0.66
CA THR A 106 2.77 9.05 -1.78
C THR A 106 2.08 9.02 -3.14
N MET A 107 1.05 8.18 -3.28
CA MET A 107 0.25 8.05 -4.50
C MET A 107 -1.22 8.34 -4.21
N SER A 108 -1.88 8.92 -5.20
CA SER A 108 -3.32 9.16 -5.17
C SER A 108 -3.93 8.77 -6.51
N TYR A 109 -5.24 8.49 -6.52
CA TYR A 109 -5.93 8.08 -7.73
C TYR A 109 -7.24 8.84 -7.93
N GLN A 110 -7.59 9.02 -9.20
CA GLN A 110 -8.83 9.67 -9.63
C GLN A 110 -9.51 8.87 -10.72
N ARG A 111 -10.84 8.86 -10.70
CA ARG A 111 -11.63 8.16 -11.71
C ARG A 111 -11.47 8.81 -13.06
N ILE A 112 -11.32 8.00 -14.11
CA ILE A 112 -11.32 8.49 -15.48
C ILE A 112 -12.78 8.79 -15.87
N PRO A 113 -13.13 10.04 -16.21
CA PRO A 113 -14.49 10.39 -16.56
C PRO A 113 -14.91 9.73 -17.89
N ASN A 114 -16.21 9.43 -18.00
CA ASN A 114 -16.83 8.92 -19.23
C ASN A 114 -16.22 7.63 -19.80
N GLN A 115 -15.66 6.77 -18.94
CA GLN A 115 -15.19 5.44 -19.31
C GLN A 115 -16.08 4.35 -18.70
N PRO A 116 -16.37 3.27 -19.45
CA PRO A 116 -17.06 2.12 -18.88
C PRO A 116 -16.21 1.51 -17.76
N SER A 117 -16.88 0.92 -16.77
CA SER A 117 -16.17 0.21 -15.71
C SER A 117 -15.59 -1.10 -16.23
N ALA A 118 -14.45 -1.52 -15.69
CA ALA A 118 -13.89 -2.84 -15.92
C ALA A 118 -14.88 -3.89 -15.43
N GLN A 119 -15.28 -4.79 -16.31
CA GLN A 119 -16.14 -5.93 -15.99
C GLN A 119 -15.24 -7.13 -15.70
N ILE A 120 -15.31 -7.65 -14.47
CA ILE A 120 -14.52 -8.80 -14.02
C ILE A 120 -15.37 -10.06 -14.18
N ALA A 121 -14.86 -11.01 -14.95
CA ALA A 121 -15.50 -12.29 -15.25
C ALA A 121 -14.46 -13.41 -15.19
N PHE A 122 -14.93 -14.65 -15.06
CA PHE A 122 -14.07 -15.82 -15.23
C PHE A 122 -13.94 -16.15 -16.71
N ALA A 123 -12.72 -16.51 -17.13
CA ALA A 123 -12.45 -17.03 -18.46
C ALA A 123 -12.37 -18.56 -18.39
N VAL A 124 -13.09 -19.24 -19.28
CA VAL A 124 -13.09 -20.69 -19.44
C VAL A 124 -12.77 -21.08 -20.88
N PRO A 125 -12.13 -22.24 -21.09
CA PRO A 125 -11.93 -22.77 -22.44
C PRO A 125 -13.26 -22.92 -23.20
N ARG A 126 -13.30 -22.54 -24.49
CA ARG A 126 -14.51 -22.62 -25.33
C ARG A 126 -15.06 -24.04 -25.47
N ASP A 127 -14.21 -25.06 -25.38
CA ASP A 127 -14.56 -26.48 -25.45
C ASP A 127 -15.25 -27.01 -24.18
N LYS A 128 -15.51 -26.16 -23.17
CA LYS A 128 -16.15 -26.54 -21.90
C LYS A 128 -17.37 -25.68 -21.56
N PRO A 129 -18.44 -25.69 -22.38
CA PRO A 129 -19.65 -24.91 -22.12
C PRO A 129 -20.37 -25.34 -20.82
N GLU A 130 -20.26 -26.60 -20.41
CA GLU A 130 -20.85 -27.08 -19.15
C GLU A 130 -20.21 -26.39 -17.93
N LEU A 131 -18.89 -26.19 -17.96
CA LEU A 131 -18.16 -25.48 -16.91
C LEU A 131 -18.60 -24.02 -16.83
N GLN A 132 -18.73 -23.35 -17.98
CA GLN A 132 -19.25 -21.99 -18.05
C GLN A 132 -20.65 -21.90 -17.42
N SER A 133 -21.53 -22.85 -17.74
CA SER A 133 -22.90 -22.91 -17.21
C SER A 133 -22.92 -23.11 -15.69
N ILE A 134 -22.10 -24.03 -15.17
CA ILE A 134 -21.97 -24.27 -13.73
C ILE A 134 -21.49 -23.00 -13.01
N LEU A 135 -20.46 -22.33 -13.54
CA LEU A 135 -19.96 -21.09 -12.96
C LEU A 135 -20.99 -19.97 -13.01
N ASN A 136 -21.74 -19.83 -14.11
CA ASN A 136 -22.80 -18.84 -14.21
C ASN A 136 -23.93 -19.09 -13.20
N LYS A 137 -24.33 -20.36 -12.98
CA LYS A 137 -25.33 -20.71 -11.95
C LYS A 137 -24.84 -20.37 -10.55
N ALA A 138 -23.60 -20.76 -10.24
CA ALA A 138 -22.99 -20.45 -8.94
C ALA A 138 -22.87 -18.93 -8.72
N LEU A 139 -22.51 -18.16 -9.75
CA LEU A 139 -22.46 -16.70 -9.68
C LEU A 139 -23.84 -16.06 -9.51
N ALA A 140 -24.89 -16.62 -10.13
CA ALA A 140 -26.26 -16.11 -10.03
C ALA A 140 -26.87 -16.31 -8.64
N GLU A 141 -26.39 -17.28 -7.86
CA GLU A 141 -26.80 -17.49 -6.48
C GLU A 141 -26.19 -16.46 -5.51
N ILE A 142 -25.15 -15.72 -5.91
CA ILE A 142 -24.51 -14.70 -5.08
C ILE A 142 -25.31 -13.39 -5.16
N PRO A 143 -25.91 -12.89 -4.05
CA PRO A 143 -26.62 -11.62 -4.05
C PRO A 143 -25.66 -10.46 -4.38
N PRO A 144 -26.06 -9.47 -5.20
CA PRO A 144 -25.20 -8.32 -5.55
C PRO A 144 -24.66 -7.55 -4.33
N LYS A 145 -25.43 -7.54 -3.23
CA LYS A 145 -25.06 -6.92 -1.96
C LYS A 145 -23.94 -7.69 -1.24
N GLU A 146 -23.87 -9.00 -1.40
CA GLU A 146 -22.81 -9.83 -0.83
C GLU A 146 -21.52 -9.71 -1.63
N THR A 147 -21.57 -9.55 -2.96
CA THR A 147 -20.37 -9.40 -3.79
C THR A 147 -19.57 -8.15 -3.42
N LEU A 148 -20.25 -7.04 -3.11
CA LEU A 148 -19.60 -5.81 -2.61
C LEU A 148 -19.03 -5.98 -1.19
N SER A 149 -19.71 -6.73 -0.32
CA SER A 149 -19.26 -7.04 1.04
C SER A 149 -18.03 -7.96 1.03
N LEU A 150 -18.05 -9.00 0.19
CA LEU A 150 -16.93 -9.90 -0.04
C LEU A 150 -15.74 -9.12 -0.61
N ALA A 151 -15.93 -8.33 -1.67
CA ALA A 151 -14.87 -7.47 -2.20
C ALA A 151 -14.32 -6.54 -1.10
N GLY A 152 -15.18 -5.94 -0.29
CA GLY A 152 -14.78 -5.13 0.86
C GLY A 152 -13.91 -5.86 1.87
N LYS A 153 -14.17 -7.14 2.16
CA LYS A 153 -13.35 -7.98 3.05
C LYS A 153 -12.00 -8.36 2.44
N TRP A 154 -11.95 -8.62 1.13
CA TRP A 154 -10.69 -8.90 0.43
C TRP A 154 -9.79 -7.66 0.32
N ILE A 155 -10.38 -6.47 0.22
CA ILE A 155 -9.65 -5.20 0.07
C ILE A 155 -9.26 -4.60 1.43
N LYS A 156 -10.11 -4.74 2.44
CA LYS A 156 -9.79 -4.31 3.81
C LYS A 156 -9.16 -5.47 4.57
N MET A 157 -7.83 -5.58 4.54
CA MET A 157 -7.15 -6.17 5.69
C MET A 157 -7.38 -5.27 6.90
N PRO A 158 -7.48 -5.84 8.12
CA PRO A 158 -7.55 -5.05 9.33
C PRO A 158 -6.39 -4.05 9.29
N GLU A 159 -6.65 -2.80 9.64
CA GLU A 159 -5.62 -1.81 9.89
C GLU A 159 -4.71 -2.42 10.96
N VAL A 160 -3.61 -3.07 10.55
CA VAL A 160 -2.59 -3.53 11.48
C VAL A 160 -1.86 -2.26 11.88
N LYS A 161 -2.49 -1.49 12.79
CA LYS A 161 -1.78 -0.59 13.66
C LYS A 161 -0.84 -1.49 14.43
N ILE A 162 0.37 -1.68 13.93
CA ILE A 162 1.46 -2.18 14.75
C ILE A 162 1.61 -1.10 15.81
N ASP A 163 0.97 -1.29 16.95
CA ASP A 163 1.09 -0.40 18.10
C ASP A 163 2.50 -0.61 18.64
N THR A 164 3.48 0.06 18.00
CA THR A 164 4.90 -0.07 18.29
C THR A 164 5.23 0.31 19.73
N TRP A 165 4.30 1.03 20.39
CA TRP A 165 4.36 1.39 21.80
C TRP A 165 4.45 0.17 22.71
N ASP A 166 3.65 -0.88 22.49
CA ASP A 166 3.63 -2.06 23.37
C ASP A 166 4.92 -2.90 23.22
N LEU A 167 5.52 -2.91 22.02
CA LEU A 167 6.71 -3.69 21.73
C LEU A 167 8.01 -3.06 22.26
N TYR A 168 8.08 -1.73 22.37
CA TYR A 168 9.30 -0.99 22.75
C TYR A 168 9.27 -0.37 24.16
N SER A 169 8.11 -0.33 24.83
CA SER A 169 7.98 0.24 26.18
C SER A 169 8.82 -0.48 27.22
N ARG A 170 8.79 -1.82 27.25
CA ARG A 170 9.53 -2.62 28.25
C ARG A 170 11.05 -2.39 28.28
N PRO A 171 11.79 -2.51 27.15
CA PRO A 171 13.24 -2.29 27.17
C PRO A 171 13.60 -0.84 27.50
N PHE A 172 12.79 0.14 27.10
CA PHE A 172 13.01 1.55 27.41
C PHE A 172 12.92 1.86 28.92
N TYR A 173 11.93 1.29 29.62
CA TYR A 173 11.82 1.44 31.08
C TYR A 173 12.96 0.73 31.83
N ILE A 174 13.39 -0.45 31.39
CA ILE A 174 14.52 -1.17 32.00
C ILE A 174 15.80 -0.34 31.86
N LEU A 175 16.06 0.21 30.67
CA LEU A 175 17.20 1.09 30.43
C LEU A 175 17.16 2.33 31.34
N THR A 176 16.01 3.01 31.39
CA THR A 176 15.83 4.22 32.21
C THR A 176 16.00 3.94 33.70
N VAL A 177 15.40 2.87 34.23
CA VAL A 177 15.54 2.47 35.64
C VAL A 177 16.99 2.09 35.96
N SER A 178 17.66 1.35 35.08
CA SER A 178 19.07 0.98 35.27
C SER A 178 19.98 2.21 35.31
N ALA A 179 19.76 3.19 34.43
CA ALA A 179 20.51 4.44 34.41
C ALA A 179 20.30 5.25 35.70
N VAL A 180 19.05 5.36 36.18
CA VAL A 180 18.72 6.04 37.43
C VAL A 180 19.36 5.34 38.63
N LEU A 181 19.32 4.00 38.70
CA LEU A 181 19.97 3.24 39.77
C LEU A 181 21.49 3.43 39.79
N LEU A 182 22.14 3.45 38.63
CA LEU A 182 23.58 3.73 38.53
C LEU A 182 23.93 5.13 39.01
N ILE A 183 23.14 6.14 38.64
CA ILE A 183 23.33 7.52 39.09
C ILE A 183 23.17 7.61 40.61
N LEU A 184 22.12 7.00 41.17
CA LEU A 184 21.89 6.99 42.62
C LEU A 184 23.00 6.27 43.37
N SER A 185 23.46 5.13 42.87
CA SER A 185 24.60 4.39 43.43
C SER A 185 25.86 5.26 43.43
N SER A 186 26.16 5.94 42.32
CA SER A 186 27.30 6.84 42.21
C SER A 186 27.21 8.03 43.18
N LEU A 187 26.02 8.61 43.36
CA LEU A 187 25.79 9.71 44.29
C LEU A 187 25.91 9.27 45.75
N LEU A 188 25.37 8.09 46.10
CA LEU A 188 25.50 7.51 47.43
C LEU A 188 26.96 7.19 47.76
N TRP A 189 27.71 6.64 46.80
CA TRP A 189 29.13 6.36 46.95
C TRP A 189 29.95 7.65 47.14
N GLY A 190 29.71 8.66 46.30
CA GLY A 190 30.34 9.97 46.42
C GLY A 190 30.01 10.67 47.75
N GLY A 191 28.74 10.62 48.17
CA GLY A 191 28.30 11.18 49.45
C GLY A 191 28.87 10.44 50.67
N TYR A 192 29.02 9.11 50.59
CA TYR A 192 29.66 8.30 51.62
C TYR A 192 31.16 8.64 51.75
N LEU A 193 31.88 8.73 50.62
CA LEU A 193 33.29 9.16 50.59
C LEU A 193 33.48 10.56 51.19
N LEU A 194 32.62 11.51 50.83
CA LEU A 194 32.70 12.87 51.39
C LEU A 194 32.40 12.90 52.90
N ARG A 195 31.52 12.02 53.40
CA ARG A 195 31.29 11.85 54.84
C ARG A 195 32.46 11.18 55.55
N ALA A 196 33.14 10.21 54.93
CA ALA A 196 34.32 9.56 55.47
C ALA A 196 35.49 10.55 55.59
N ILE A 197 35.74 11.37 54.57
CA ILE A 197 36.82 12.37 54.57
C ILE A 197 36.54 13.51 55.57
N ARG A 198 35.28 13.91 55.77
CA ARG A 198 34.91 14.93 56.80
C ARG A 198 35.08 14.43 58.24
N ARG A 199 35.14 13.12 58.48
CA ARG A 199 35.40 12.56 59.82
C ARG A 199 36.89 12.55 60.19
N GLU A 200 37.79 12.72 59.22
CA GLU A 200 39.25 12.69 59.45
C GLU A 200 39.93 14.08 59.48
N ARG A 201 39.22 15.16 59.78
CA ARG A 201 39.87 16.41 60.24
C ARG A 201 39.16 16.92 61.48
N PRO A 202 39.76 16.71 62.68
CA PRO A 202 40.65 17.75 63.21
C PRO A 202 41.84 17.24 64.06
N ARG A 203 42.85 18.12 64.24
CA ARG A 203 44.00 18.09 65.19
C ARG A 203 45.35 17.52 64.70
N ARG A 204 45.97 18.18 63.71
CA ARG A 204 47.41 18.49 63.76
C ARG A 204 47.68 19.97 63.45
N GLN A 205 46.99 20.84 64.18
CA GLN A 205 47.43 22.21 64.46
C GLN A 205 47.03 22.51 65.91
N ARG A 206 48.02 22.46 66.81
CA ARG A 206 48.12 23.04 68.17
C ARG A 206 48.96 22.15 69.08
N TRP A 207 50.27 22.35 69.00
CA TRP A 207 51.30 22.36 70.05
C TRP A 207 52.55 22.90 69.32
N ASN A 208 52.68 24.20 69.05
CA ASN A 208 53.02 25.31 69.95
C ASN A 208 54.22 25.04 70.88
N THR A 209 55.23 25.91 70.70
CA THR A 209 56.04 26.57 71.73
C THR A 209 56.96 25.72 72.61
N SER A 210 58.25 25.79 72.28
CA SER A 210 59.31 26.22 73.20
C SER A 210 60.29 27.09 72.42
#